data_AF-A0A368HDQ8-F1
#
_entry.id   AF-A0A368HDQ8-F1
#
_cell.length_a   1.000
_cell.length_b   1.000
_cell.length_c   1.000
_cell.angle_alpha   90.00
_cell.angle_beta   90.00
_cell.angle_gamma   90.00
#
_symmetry.space_group_name_H-M   'P 1'
#
loop_
_entity.id
_entity.type
_entity.pdbx_description
1 polymer ?
#
loop_
_entity_poly.entity_id
_entity_poly.type
_entity_poly.pdbx_seq_one_letter_code
_entity_poly.pdbx_strand_id
1 'polypeptide(L)'
;MRRNHFQVYAWKLYERWFALDDSCTQPNVLALMVLDGLINDARKIPYVRIHTGEPRLRFALGNIASEANNALVQGWPLQKAIEDMVDDIGHALRELHELKGEPRDHSVPRWARHAFLICFALVILALMVEWYIVRRKLGVQKSGQIKISAGKSKTHLMF
;
A
#
# COMPACT_ATOMS: atom_id res chain seq x y z
N MET A 1 -15.46 29.31 14.39
CA MET A 1 -15.22 29.76 13.00
C MET A 1 -15.80 28.75 12.02
N ARG A 2 -16.64 29.15 11.05
CA ARG A 2 -17.17 28.25 10.00
C ARG A 2 -16.00 27.74 9.14
N ARG A 3 -15.86 26.42 8.91
CA ARG A 3 -14.74 25.77 8.18
C ARG A 3 -14.26 26.50 6.91
N ASN A 4 -15.18 27.09 6.16
CA ASN A 4 -14.88 27.81 4.91
C ASN A 4 -14.05 29.09 5.12
N HIS A 5 -14.30 29.86 6.19
CA HIS A 5 -13.56 31.10 6.44
C HIS A 5 -12.10 30.82 6.77
N PHE A 6 -11.87 29.72 7.48
CA PHE A 6 -10.52 29.30 7.83
C PHE A 6 -9.71 28.88 6.59
N GLN A 7 -10.35 28.19 5.65
CA GLN A 7 -9.71 27.80 4.39
C GLN A 7 -9.27 29.02 3.58
N VAL A 8 -10.14 30.04 3.50
CA VAL A 8 -9.83 31.29 2.80
C VAL A 8 -8.72 32.05 3.51
N TYR A 9 -8.74 32.09 4.85
CA TYR A 9 -7.68 32.72 5.64
C TYR A 9 -6.33 32.04 5.42
N ALA A 10 -6.27 30.72 5.54
CA ALA A 10 -5.04 29.96 5.36
C ALA A 10 -4.50 30.10 3.92
N TRP A 11 -5.38 30.14 2.92
CA TRP A 11 -5.01 30.40 1.54
C TRP A 11 -4.41 31.80 1.35
N LYS A 12 -5.08 32.84 1.86
CA LYS A 12 -4.59 34.22 1.75
C LYS A 12 -3.30 34.46 2.51
N LEU A 13 -3.13 33.78 3.66
CA LEU A 13 -1.88 33.80 4.41
C LEU A 13 -0.75 33.12 3.64
N TYR A 14 -1.04 31.99 2.99
CA TYR A 14 -0.08 31.28 2.14
C TYR A 14 0.40 32.16 0.98
N GLU A 15 -0.52 32.77 0.21
CA GLU A 15 -0.18 33.69 -0.90
C GLU A 15 0.66 34.89 -0.44
N ARG A 16 0.46 35.35 0.80
CA ARG A 16 1.22 36.48 1.35
C ARG A 16 2.64 36.10 1.76
N TRP A 17 2.82 34.90 2.31
CA TRP A 17 4.11 34.44 2.82
C TRP A 17 4.99 33.82 1.75
N PHE A 18 4.37 33.16 0.78
CA PHE A 18 5.02 32.57 -0.37
C PHE A 18 4.54 33.30 -1.61
N ALA A 19 5.37 34.23 -2.10
CA ALA A 19 5.11 34.85 -3.39
C ALA A 19 5.02 33.74 -4.45
N LEU A 20 3.99 33.81 -5.30
CA LEU A 20 3.82 32.97 -6.48
C LEU A 20 4.82 33.43 -7.55
N ASP A 21 6.12 33.26 -7.29
CA ASP A 21 7.13 33.37 -8.33
C ASP A 21 7.24 32.01 -9.03
N ASP A 22 7.06 32.01 -10.36
CA ASP A 22 7.18 30.83 -11.22
C ASP A 22 8.58 30.15 -11.18
N SER A 23 9.54 30.78 -10.49
CA SER A 23 10.90 30.27 -10.30
C SER A 23 11.11 29.44 -9.03
N CYS A 24 10.07 29.22 -8.21
CA CYS A 24 10.22 28.46 -6.96
C CYS A 24 10.44 26.96 -7.23
N THR A 25 11.71 26.57 -7.33
CA THR A 25 12.18 25.18 -7.35
C THR A 25 12.01 24.46 -6.01
N GLN A 26 11.44 25.11 -4.99
CA GLN A 26 11.34 24.61 -3.63
C GLN A 26 9.87 24.44 -3.21
N PRO A 27 9.46 23.24 -2.74
CA PRO A 27 8.12 23.01 -2.25
C PRO A 27 7.87 23.77 -0.94
N ASN A 28 6.98 24.74 -0.99
CA ASN A 28 6.59 25.54 0.18
C ASN A 28 5.42 24.89 0.95
N VAL A 29 5.58 24.78 2.27
CA VAL A 29 4.60 24.18 3.19
C VAL A 29 4.27 25.16 4.32
N LEU A 30 2.98 25.36 4.58
CA LEU A 30 2.47 26.17 5.69
C LEU A 30 1.62 25.31 6.61
N ALA A 31 2.07 25.07 7.84
CA ALA A 31 1.27 24.43 8.87
C ALA A 31 0.58 25.49 9.74
N LEU A 32 -0.73 25.34 9.92
CA LEU A 32 -1.53 26.24 10.75
C LEU A 32 -2.25 25.46 11.84
N MET A 33 -1.94 25.81 13.08
CA MET A 33 -2.49 25.18 14.28
C MET A 33 -3.42 26.15 15.01
N VAL A 34 -4.58 25.65 15.43
CA VAL A 34 -5.52 26.37 16.29
C VAL A 34 -5.67 25.60 17.59
N LEU A 35 -5.16 26.20 18.66
CA LEU A 35 -5.01 25.60 19.99
C LEU A 35 -5.98 26.17 21.02
N ASP A 36 -6.98 26.93 20.58
CA ASP A 36 -8.00 27.55 21.44
C ASP A 36 -8.70 26.51 22.34
N GLY A 37 -8.84 25.29 21.81
CA GLY A 37 -9.35 24.12 22.53
C GLY A 37 -8.51 23.60 23.69
N LEU A 38 -7.19 23.77 23.59
CA LEU A 38 -6.24 23.24 24.56
C LEU A 38 -6.03 24.19 25.74
N ILE A 39 -6.18 25.50 25.52
CA ILE A 39 -5.82 26.54 26.50
C ILE A 39 -7.06 27.13 27.19
N ASN A 40 -8.13 27.44 26.43
CA ASN A 40 -9.24 28.26 26.94
C ASN A 40 -10.59 27.55 26.98
N ASP A 41 -10.90 26.65 26.02
CA ASP A 41 -12.23 26.06 25.92
C ASP A 41 -12.18 24.58 25.49
N ALA A 42 -12.31 23.66 26.45
CA ALA A 42 -12.27 22.22 26.22
C ALA A 42 -13.36 21.69 25.26
N ARG A 43 -14.36 22.50 24.90
CA ARG A 43 -15.39 22.14 23.91
C ARG A 43 -14.92 22.36 22.48
N LYS A 44 -13.87 23.15 22.27
CA LYS A 44 -13.27 23.36 20.96
C LYS A 44 -12.22 22.28 20.74
N ILE A 45 -12.31 21.58 19.61
CA ILE A 45 -11.34 20.57 19.24
C ILE A 45 -10.13 21.29 18.65
N PRO A 46 -8.90 21.09 19.18
CA PRO A 46 -7.70 21.63 18.55
C PRO A 46 -7.60 21.09 17.13
N TYR A 47 -7.17 21.93 16.20
CA TYR A 47 -7.00 21.46 14.83
C TYR A 47 -5.76 22.04 14.16
N VAL A 48 -5.20 21.22 13.29
CA VAL A 48 -4.01 21.44 12.50
C VAL A 48 -4.40 21.28 11.05
N ARG A 49 -3.99 22.24 10.22
CA ARG A 49 -4.17 22.18 8.77
C ARG A 49 -2.87 22.57 8.10
N ILE A 50 -2.41 21.71 7.22
CA ILE A 50 -1.19 21.94 6.45
C ILE A 50 -1.60 22.31 5.02
N HIS A 51 -1.03 23.39 4.50
CA HIS A 51 -1.26 23.93 3.17
C HIS A 51 0.03 23.85 2.36
N THR A 52 -0.08 23.44 1.10
CA THR A 52 1.04 23.40 0.15
C THR A 52 0.56 23.78 -1.25
N GLY A 53 1.46 24.39 -2.03
CA GLY A 53 1.30 24.64 -3.46
C GLY A 53 1.51 23.37 -4.30
N GLU A 54 2.23 22.38 -3.78
CA GLU A 54 2.58 21.17 -4.52
C GLU A 54 1.47 20.11 -4.41
N PRO A 55 0.74 19.79 -5.49
CA PRO A 55 -0.37 18.83 -5.43
C PRO A 55 0.07 17.43 -5.01
N ARG A 56 1.31 17.04 -5.30
CA ARG A 56 1.87 15.70 -4.97
C ARG A 56 2.00 15.47 -3.47
N LEU A 57 2.23 16.53 -2.68
CA LEU A 57 2.37 16.42 -1.22
C LEU A 57 1.03 16.43 -0.48
N ARG A 58 -0.07 16.79 -1.15
CA ARG A 58 -1.38 16.98 -0.48
C ARG A 58 -1.86 15.74 0.25
N PHE A 59 -1.58 14.55 -0.27
CA PHE A 59 -1.98 13.29 0.36
C PHE A 59 -1.16 13.03 1.63
N ALA A 60 0.18 13.07 1.52
CA ALA A 60 1.08 12.86 2.66
C ALA A 60 0.84 13.88 3.77
N LEU A 61 0.79 15.17 3.42
CA LEU A 61 0.53 16.25 4.39
C LEU A 61 -0.88 16.19 4.98
N GLY A 62 -1.86 15.67 4.24
CA GLY A 62 -3.21 15.42 4.76
C GLY A 62 -3.23 14.36 5.86
N ASN A 63 -2.46 13.28 5.68
CA ASN A 63 -2.31 12.23 6.68
C ASN A 63 -1.57 12.75 7.92
N ILE A 64 -0.45 13.45 7.72
CA ILE A 64 0.34 14.05 8.81
C ILE A 64 -0.52 15.04 9.62
N ALA A 65 -1.32 15.88 8.95
CA ALA A 65 -2.23 16.79 9.64
C ALA A 65 -3.28 16.02 10.48
N SER A 66 -3.79 14.89 9.97
CA SER A 66 -4.74 14.04 10.69
C SER A 66 -4.10 13.37 11.91
N GLU A 67 -2.84 12.93 11.79
CA GLU A 67 -2.08 12.34 12.89
C GLU A 67 -1.77 13.36 13.98
N ALA A 68 -1.29 14.54 13.61
CA ALA A 68 -1.08 15.65 14.54
C ALA A 68 -2.40 16.05 15.26
N ASN A 69 -3.52 16.08 14.54
CA ASN A 69 -4.84 16.30 15.16
C ASN A 69 -5.18 15.23 16.18
N ASN A 70 -4.94 13.96 15.86
CA ASN A 70 -5.21 12.84 16.75
C ASN A 70 -4.32 12.90 18.00
N ALA A 71 -3.02 13.19 17.85
CA ALA A 71 -2.09 13.36 18.96
C ALA A 71 -2.52 14.48 19.92
N LEU A 72 -2.95 15.63 19.39
CA LEU A 72 -3.46 16.74 20.20
C LEU A 72 -4.76 16.40 20.93
N VAL A 73 -5.67 15.66 20.29
CA VAL A 73 -6.92 15.20 20.93
C VAL A 73 -6.66 14.17 22.02
N GLN A 74 -5.63 13.33 21.86
CA GLN A 74 -5.18 12.38 22.88
C GLN A 74 -4.44 13.04 24.06
N GLY A 75 -4.21 14.35 24.01
CA GLY A 75 -3.56 15.10 25.08
C GLY A 75 -2.04 14.96 25.09
N TRP A 76 -1.42 14.68 23.95
CA TRP A 76 0.04 14.71 23.85
C TRP A 76 0.59 16.11 24.16
N PRO A 77 1.81 16.22 24.72
CA PRO A 77 2.47 17.49 24.89
C PRO A 77 2.59 18.22 23.55
N LEU A 78 2.18 19.49 23.51
CA LEU A 78 2.20 20.29 22.28
C LEU A 78 3.57 20.31 21.60
N GLN A 79 4.65 20.42 22.40
CA GLN A 79 6.01 20.42 21.89
C GLN A 79 6.32 19.12 21.13
N LYS A 80 5.92 17.97 21.67
CA LYS A 80 6.15 16.66 21.05
C LYS A 80 5.31 16.49 19.77
N ALA A 81 4.05 16.94 19.79
CA ALA A 81 3.19 16.89 18.61
C ALA A 81 3.70 17.80 17.48
N ILE A 82 4.32 18.94 17.81
CA ILE A 82 4.96 19.82 16.83
C ILE A 82 6.24 19.17 16.30
N GLU A 83 7.07 18.60 17.17
CA GLU A 83 8.31 17.90 16.80
C GLU A 83 8.04 16.76 15.81
N ASP A 84 7.16 15.80 16.15
CA ASP A 84 6.76 14.70 15.26
C ASP A 84 6.23 15.24 13.92
N MET A 85 5.35 16.24 13.96
CA MET A 85 4.79 16.81 12.74
C MET A 85 5.85 17.45 11.84
N VAL A 86 6.82 18.16 12.42
CA VAL A 86 7.90 18.80 11.66
C VAL A 86 8.83 17.74 11.05
N ASP A 87 9.15 16.69 11.80
CA ASP A 87 9.96 15.58 11.32
C ASP A 87 9.26 14.82 10.19
N ASP A 88 7.97 14.54 10.32
CA ASP A 88 7.16 13.88 9.28
C ASP A 88 7.06 14.72 8.00
N ILE A 89 6.88 16.05 8.14
CA ILE A 89 6.93 16.97 7.01
C ILE A 89 8.31 16.93 6.36
N GLY A 90 9.38 16.93 7.15
CA GLY A 90 10.76 16.81 6.68
C GLY A 90 10.98 15.51 5.90
N HIS A 91 10.48 14.38 6.40
CA HIS A 91 10.52 13.10 5.71
C HIS A 91 9.75 13.12 4.39
N ALA A 92 8.55 13.68 4.36
CA ALA A 92 7.75 13.80 3.14
C ALA A 92 8.42 14.70 2.09
N LEU A 93 9.06 15.80 2.51
CA LEU A 93 9.81 16.69 1.61
C LEU A 93 11.08 16.02 1.08
N ARG A 94 11.79 15.29 1.93
CA ARG A 94 12.96 14.50 1.54
C ARG A 94 12.60 13.44 0.51
N GLU A 95 11.52 12.71 0.76
CA GLU A 95 11.01 11.69 -0.17
C GLU A 95 10.62 12.31 -1.52
N LEU A 96 9.96 13.49 -1.53
CA LEU A 96 9.69 14.22 -2.76
C LEU A 96 10.97 14.54 -3.53
N HIS A 97 12.01 15.00 -2.82
CA HIS A 97 13.29 15.37 -3.42
C HIS A 97 14.01 14.15 -4.00
N GLU A 98 14.07 13.05 -3.24
CA GLU A 98 14.73 11.80 -3.65
C GLU A 98 14.02 11.15 -4.84
N LEU A 99 12.68 11.19 -4.88
CA LEU A 99 11.90 10.60 -5.96
C LEU A 99 11.60 11.55 -7.12
N LYS A 100 12.04 12.82 -7.08
CA LYS A 100 11.70 13.86 -8.08
C LYS A 100 10.18 13.93 -8.39
N GLY A 101 9.37 13.56 -7.40
CA GLY A 101 7.92 13.47 -7.49
C GLY A 101 7.35 12.34 -8.35
N GLU A 102 8.12 11.29 -8.65
CA GLU A 102 7.55 10.00 -9.02
C GLU A 102 6.99 9.28 -7.78
N PRO A 103 5.88 8.54 -7.90
CA PRO A 103 5.39 7.73 -6.80
C PRO A 103 6.45 6.68 -6.44
N ARG A 104 6.59 6.34 -5.15
CA ARG A 104 7.44 5.21 -4.74
C ARG A 104 6.97 3.98 -5.46
N ASP A 105 7.84 3.49 -6.33
CA ASP A 105 7.59 2.30 -7.12
C ASP A 105 7.62 1.11 -6.15
N HIS A 106 6.47 0.81 -5.53
CA HIS A 106 6.19 -0.45 -4.85
C HIS A 106 5.99 -1.56 -5.89
N SER A 107 6.60 -1.40 -7.07
CA SER A 107 6.54 -2.39 -8.12
C SER A 107 7.34 -3.59 -7.62
N VAL A 108 6.68 -4.74 -7.53
CA VAL A 108 7.31 -6.01 -7.14
C VAL A 108 8.61 -6.13 -7.92
N PRO A 109 9.75 -6.36 -7.25
CA PRO A 109 11.04 -6.30 -7.92
C PRO A 109 11.04 -7.28 -9.10
N ARG A 110 11.66 -6.88 -10.21
CA ARG A 110 11.55 -7.63 -11.48
C ARG A 110 11.97 -9.09 -11.32
N TRP A 111 12.95 -9.38 -10.46
CA TRP A 111 13.38 -10.74 -10.13
C TRP A 111 12.26 -11.59 -9.49
N ALA A 112 11.43 -11.02 -8.61
CA ALA A 112 10.34 -11.73 -7.96
C ALA A 112 9.21 -12.05 -8.95
N ARG A 113 8.98 -11.16 -9.93
CA ARG A 113 8.08 -11.45 -11.06
C ARG A 113 8.60 -12.62 -11.90
N HIS A 114 9.89 -12.66 -12.20
CA HIS A 114 10.49 -13.79 -12.92
C HIS A 114 10.42 -15.10 -12.12
N ALA A 115 10.68 -15.07 -10.81
CA ALA A 115 10.58 -16.24 -9.95
C ALA A 115 9.14 -16.80 -9.91
N PHE A 116 8.14 -15.93 -9.81
CA PHE A 116 6.73 -16.34 -9.85
C PHE A 116 6.36 -16.99 -11.19
N LEU A 117 6.81 -16.42 -12.31
CA LEU A 117 6.57 -16.99 -13.65
C LEU A 117 7.21 -18.37 -13.82
N ILE A 118 8.45 -18.55 -13.33
CA ILE A 118 9.13 -19.85 -13.37
C ILE A 118 8.36 -20.88 -12.54
N CYS A 119 7.95 -20.53 -11.33
CA CYS A 119 7.19 -21.42 -10.46
C CYS A 119 5.85 -21.83 -11.12
N PHE A 120 5.13 -20.87 -11.71
CA PHE A 120 3.90 -21.13 -12.43
C PHE A 120 4.09 -22.06 -13.63
N ALA A 121 5.16 -21.86 -14.41
CA ALA A 121 5.50 -22.73 -15.53
C ALA A 121 5.83 -24.16 -15.09
N LEU A 122 6.56 -24.32 -13.98
CA LEU A 122 6.87 -25.63 -13.40
C LEU A 122 5.61 -26.39 -12.96
N VAL A 123 4.64 -25.69 -12.36
CA VAL A 123 3.35 -26.31 -11.97
C VAL A 123 2.58 -26.79 -13.20
N ILE A 124 2.51 -25.98 -14.26
CA ILE A 124 1.86 -26.40 -15.52
C ILE A 124 2.56 -27.62 -16.11
N LEU A 125 3.90 -27.64 -16.10
CA LEU A 125 4.68 -28.76 -16.62
C LEU A 125 4.42 -30.02 -15.80
N ALA A 126 4.38 -29.93 -14.47
CA ALA A 126 4.04 -31.04 -13.59
C ALA A 126 2.64 -31.60 -13.89
N LEU A 127 1.63 -30.73 -14.03
CA LEU A 127 0.27 -31.15 -14.39
C LEU A 127 0.22 -31.82 -15.78
N MET A 128 0.96 -31.29 -16.75
CA MET A 128 1.05 -31.89 -18.09
C MET A 128 1.73 -33.25 -18.08
N VAL A 129 2.78 -33.43 -17.26
CA VAL A 129 3.47 -34.71 -17.08
C VAL A 129 2.57 -35.73 -16.39
N GLU A 130 1.87 -35.34 -15.33
CA GLU A 130 0.88 -36.20 -14.68
C GLU A 130 -0.22 -36.62 -15.66
N TRP A 131 -0.78 -35.67 -16.39
CA TRP A 131 -1.78 -35.94 -17.42
C TRP A 131 -1.25 -36.90 -18.49
N TYR A 132 -0.03 -36.68 -18.97
CA TYR A 132 0.61 -37.53 -19.97
C TYR A 132 0.86 -38.95 -19.45
N ILE A 133 1.36 -39.11 -18.22
CA ILE A 133 1.59 -40.41 -17.58
C ILE A 133 0.27 -41.14 -17.38
N VAL A 134 -0.76 -40.47 -16.87
CA VAL A 134 -2.10 -41.06 -16.68
C VAL A 134 -2.67 -41.53 -18.01
N ARG A 135 -2.58 -40.72 -19.07
CA ARG A 135 -3.07 -41.09 -20.40
C ARG A 135 -2.29 -42.28 -20.98
N ARG A 136 -0.98 -42.32 -20.79
CA ARG A 136 -0.14 -43.46 -21.22
C ARG A 136 -0.51 -44.73 -20.45
N LYS A 137 -0.72 -44.66 -19.13
CA LYS A 137 -1.14 -45.82 -18.32
C LYS A 137 -2.53 -46.33 -18.71
N LEU A 138 -3.49 -45.45 -18.98
CA LEU A 138 -4.82 -45.82 -19.50
C LEU A 138 -4.75 -46.42 -20.91
N GLY A 139 -3.85 -45.93 -21.76
CA GLY A 139 -3.58 -46.52 -23.08
C GLY A 139 -3.00 -47.93 -23.00
N VAL A 140 -2.07 -48.17 -22.08
CA VAL A 140 -1.45 -49.49 -21.84
C VAL A 140 -2.46 -50.50 -21.28
N GLN A 141 -3.37 -50.08 -20.38
CA GLN A 141 -4.45 -50.95 -19.93
C GLN A 141 -5.45 -51.29 -21.05
N LYS A 142 -5.70 -50.37 -22.00
CA LYS A 142 -6.57 -50.64 -23.15
C LYS A 142 -5.90 -51.50 -24.24
N SER A 143 -4.58 -51.45 -24.38
CA SER A 143 -3.83 -52.30 -25.33
C SER A 143 -3.52 -53.70 -24.78
N GLY A 144 -3.59 -53.87 -23.45
CA GLY A 144 -3.52 -55.18 -22.81
C GLY A 144 -4.89 -55.82 -22.71
N GLN A 145 -5.34 -56.51 -23.78
CA GLN A 145 -6.26 -57.64 -23.61
C GLN A 145 -5.52 -58.72 -22.80
N ILE A 146 -5.37 -58.52 -21.49
CA ILE A 146 -5.07 -59.61 -20.58
C ILE A 146 -6.37 -60.41 -20.49
N LYS A 147 -6.51 -61.37 -21.41
CA LYS A 147 -7.40 -62.50 -21.20
C LYS A 147 -6.91 -63.17 -19.92
N ILE A 148 -7.53 -62.86 -18.79
CA ILE A 148 -7.46 -63.74 -17.62
C ILE A 148 -8.17 -65.00 -18.08
N SER A 149 -7.39 -65.93 -18.63
CA SER A 149 -7.83 -67.30 -18.87
C SER A 149 -8.09 -67.89 -17.49
N ALA A 150 -9.34 -67.82 -17.05
CA ALA A 150 -9.85 -68.65 -15.98
C ALA A 150 -9.71 -70.10 -16.43
N GLY A 151 -8.54 -70.69 -16.15
CA GLY A 151 -8.34 -72.13 -16.27
C GLY A 151 -9.38 -72.79 -15.36
N LYS A 152 -10.37 -73.46 -15.97
CA LYS A 152 -11.30 -74.33 -15.27
C LYS A 152 -10.47 -75.36 -14.49
N SER A 153 -10.27 -75.14 -13.20
CA SER A 153 -9.71 -76.15 -12.30
C SER A 153 -10.72 -77.28 -12.19
N LYS A 154 -10.46 -78.40 -12.88
CA LYS A 154 -11.05 -79.70 -12.54
C LYS A 154 -10.31 -80.23 -11.31
N THR A 155 -10.61 -79.70 -10.14
CA THR A 155 -10.30 -80.37 -8.88
C THR A 155 -11.56 -81.11 -8.43
N HIS A 156 -11.47 -82.43 -8.58
CA HIS A 156 -12.44 -83.46 -8.27
C HIS A 156 -13.13 -83.26 -6.91
N LEU A 157 -14.46 -83.37 -6.90
CA LEU A 157 -15.19 -83.91 -5.75
C LEU A 157 -14.83 -85.40 -5.63
N MET A 158 -14.23 -85.80 -4.52
CA MET A 158 -14.22 -87.18 -4.08
C MET A 158 -14.47 -87.20 -2.57
N PHE A 159 -15.38 -88.10 -2.19
CA PHE A 159 -15.77 -88.45 -0.83
C PHE A 159 -14.58 -88.91 0.03
#